data_AF-A0AAE2W0Q8-F1
#
_entry.id   AF-A0AAE2W0Q8-F1
#
_cell.length_a   1.000
_cell.length_b   1.000
_cell.length_c   1.000
_cell.angle_alpha   90.00
_cell.angle_beta   90.00
_cell.angle_gamma   90.00
#
_symmetry.space_group_name_H-M   'P 1'
#
loop_
_entity.id
_entity.type
_entity.pdbx_description
1 polymer ?
#
loop_
_entity_poly.entity_id
_entity_poly.type
_entity_poly.pdbx_seq_one_letter_code
_entity_poly.pdbx_strand_id
1 'polypeptide(L)'
;MNKKDAFTQMMYELEDLQLGMRDEWLQDSLPLEWDGMEYGSPSPRAKTRVTIRIDSDMLRWFRKMGPGYGPRMNQILRIYWTALLGGGIKGYPDDNNIPRLLNRGNARMREMYKDFP
;
A
#
# COMPACT_ATOMS: atom_id res chain seq x y z
N MET A 1 44.94 -10.93 -2.99
CA MET A 1 43.55 -11.04 -2.48
C MET A 1 43.12 -12.50 -2.57
N ASN A 2 42.78 -13.14 -1.45
CA ASN A 2 42.35 -14.55 -1.45
C ASN A 2 40.95 -14.66 -2.05
N LYS A 3 40.64 -15.75 -2.77
CA LYS A 3 39.28 -16.02 -3.28
C LYS A 3 38.23 -16.04 -2.16
N LYS A 4 38.60 -16.52 -0.97
CA LYS A 4 37.70 -16.50 0.21
C LYS A 4 37.40 -15.08 0.65
N ASP A 5 38.42 -14.21 0.70
CA ASP A 5 38.24 -12.81 1.09
C ASP A 5 37.42 -12.04 0.04
N ALA A 6 37.63 -12.31 -1.25
CA ALA A 6 36.85 -11.72 -2.33
C ALA A 6 35.37 -12.16 -2.29
N PHE A 7 35.10 -13.44 -2.00
CA PHE A 7 33.74 -13.95 -1.85
C PHE A 7 33.05 -13.34 -0.62
N THR A 8 33.74 -13.28 0.52
CA THR A 8 33.22 -12.64 1.73
C THR A 8 32.92 -11.16 1.49
N GLN A 9 33.81 -10.43 0.80
CA GLN A 9 33.59 -9.03 0.45
C GLN A 9 32.38 -8.85 -0.47
N MET A 10 32.24 -9.69 -1.50
CA MET A 10 31.08 -9.70 -2.38
C MET A 10 29.79 -9.98 -1.61
N MET A 11 29.81 -10.90 -0.65
CA MET A 11 28.64 -11.23 0.16
C MET A 11 28.21 -10.05 1.05
N TYR A 12 29.16 -9.34 1.67
CA TYR A 12 28.85 -8.13 2.44
C TYR A 12 28.28 -7.02 1.56
N GLU A 13 28.82 -6.82 0.36
CA GLU A 13 28.32 -5.82 -0.59
C GLU A 13 26.90 -6.16 -1.07
N LEU A 14 26.62 -7.44 -1.33
CA LEU A 14 25.27 -7.90 -1.66
C LEU A 14 24.28 -7.68 -0.51
N GLU A 15 24.68 -7.97 0.73
CA GLU A 15 23.85 -7.75 1.90
C GLU A 15 23.54 -6.26 2.10
N ASP A 16 24.53 -5.40 1.96
CA ASP A 16 24.37 -3.94 2.08
C ASP A 16 23.44 -3.39 1.00
N LEU A 17 23.59 -3.84 -0.25
CA LEU A 17 22.68 -3.50 -1.34
C LEU A 17 21.25 -3.98 -1.07
N GLN A 18 21.08 -5.21 -0.59
CA GLN A 18 19.77 -5.76 -0.24
C GLN A 18 19.10 -4.97 0.87
N LEU A 19 19.86 -4.55 1.88
CA LEU A 19 19.37 -3.71 2.97
C LEU A 19 18.94 -2.32 2.45
N GLY A 20 19.76 -1.69 1.60
CA GLY A 20 19.43 -0.40 1.00
C GLY A 20 18.16 -0.43 0.14
N MET A 21 18.02 -1.45 -0.71
CA MET A 21 16.81 -1.64 -1.54
C MET A 21 15.55 -1.86 -0.68
N ARG A 22 15.68 -2.63 0.40
CA ARG A 22 14.56 -2.88 1.33
C ARG A 22 14.12 -1.60 2.02
N ASP A 23 15.07 -0.80 2.49
CA ASP A 23 14.77 0.42 3.23
C ASP A 23 14.15 1.48 2.30
N GLU A 24 14.66 1.64 1.07
CA GLU A 24 14.04 2.48 0.03
C GLU A 24 12.60 2.04 -0.26
N TRP A 25 12.38 0.74 -0.45
CA TRP A 25 11.05 0.20 -0.71
C TRP A 25 10.09 0.38 0.47
N LEU A 26 10.55 0.20 1.71
CA LEU A 26 9.72 0.40 2.91
C LEU A 26 9.24 1.85 3.05
N GLN A 27 10.09 2.83 2.71
CA GLN A 27 9.72 4.24 2.71
C GLN A 27 8.66 4.56 1.65
N ASP A 28 8.81 4.00 0.45
CA ASP A 28 7.94 4.29 -0.69
C ASP A 28 6.67 3.41 -0.77
N SER A 29 6.54 2.40 0.10
CA SER A 29 5.44 1.43 0.05
C SER A 29 4.30 1.73 1.03
N LEU A 30 4.52 2.66 1.97
CA LEU A 30 3.52 3.02 2.98
C LEU A 30 2.97 4.44 2.74
N PRO A 31 1.64 4.63 2.76
CA PRO A 31 1.07 5.97 2.69
C PRO A 31 1.53 6.86 3.86
N LEU A 32 1.96 8.09 3.57
CA LEU A 32 2.34 9.08 4.58
C LEU A 32 1.23 9.34 5.61
N GLU A 33 -0.03 9.34 5.16
CA GLU A 33 -1.22 9.57 6.00
C GLU A 33 -1.50 8.41 6.98
N TRP A 34 -0.71 7.33 6.97
CA TRP A 34 -0.78 6.32 8.03
C TRP A 34 -0.31 6.85 9.38
N ASP A 35 0.61 7.81 9.38
CA ASP A 35 1.03 8.48 10.59
C ASP A 35 -0.10 9.41 11.10
N GLY A 36 -0.35 9.39 12.41
CA GLY A 36 -1.38 10.23 13.04
C GLY A 36 -2.84 9.86 12.73
N MET A 37 -3.12 8.69 12.14
CA MET A 37 -4.51 8.21 11.91
C MET A 37 -5.38 8.21 13.18
N GLU A 38 -4.76 8.07 14.36
CA GLU A 38 -5.43 8.04 15.65
C GLU A 38 -6.09 9.37 16.03
N TYR A 39 -5.65 10.47 15.41
CA TYR A 39 -6.10 11.83 15.70
C TYR A 39 -7.01 12.41 14.60
N GLY A 40 -7.05 11.79 13.43
CA GLY A 40 -7.88 12.23 12.31
C GLY A 40 -9.34 11.83 12.48
N SER A 41 -10.26 12.80 12.48
CA SER A 41 -11.69 12.49 12.38
C SER A 41 -12.04 12.11 10.94
N PRO A 42 -12.46 10.87 10.64
CA PRO A 42 -12.79 10.48 9.28
C PRO A 42 -13.99 11.28 8.80
N SER A 43 -13.86 11.96 7.66
CA SER A 43 -14.99 12.64 7.01
C SER A 43 -16.17 11.66 6.86
N PRO A 44 -17.39 12.04 7.28
CA PRO A 44 -18.56 11.18 7.20
C PRO A 44 -18.94 10.95 5.73
N ARG A 45 -18.48 9.84 5.17
CA ARG A 45 -18.80 9.38 3.82
C ARG A 45 -19.86 8.28 3.87
N ALA A 46 -20.64 8.16 2.79
CA ALA A 46 -21.54 7.03 2.60
C ALA A 46 -20.73 5.73 2.58
N LYS A 47 -21.19 4.73 3.34
CA LYS A 47 -20.54 3.41 3.47
C LYS A 47 -21.48 2.34 2.93
N THR A 48 -20.94 1.41 2.16
CA THR A 48 -21.68 0.23 1.70
C THR A 48 -21.36 -0.94 2.62
N ARG A 49 -22.38 -1.63 3.12
CA ARG A 49 -22.18 -2.84 3.93
C ARG A 49 -21.76 -3.98 3.01
N VAL A 50 -20.60 -4.58 3.31
CA VAL A 50 -20.06 -5.73 2.58
C VAL A 50 -19.69 -6.84 3.56
N THR A 51 -19.69 -8.08 3.09
CA THR A 51 -19.20 -9.24 3.84
C THR A 51 -17.88 -9.68 3.23
N ILE A 52 -16.79 -9.59 3.99
CA ILE A 52 -15.45 -10.00 3.58
C ILE A 52 -14.85 -10.94 4.64
N ARG A 53 -13.95 -11.83 4.22
CA ARG A 53 -13.16 -12.67 5.13
C ARG A 53 -11.83 -11.96 5.38
N ILE A 54 -11.43 -11.90 6.65
CA ILE A 54 -10.17 -11.30 7.11
C ILE A 54 -9.49 -12.33 8.01
N ASP A 55 -8.17 -12.36 8.00
CA ASP A 55 -7.40 -13.27 8.85
C ASP A 55 -7.71 -13.04 10.34
N SER A 56 -7.76 -14.16 11.06
CA SER A 56 -8.28 -14.19 12.43
C SER A 56 -7.40 -13.42 13.42
N ASP A 57 -6.09 -13.42 13.19
CA ASP A 57 -5.08 -12.70 13.96
C ASP A 57 -5.15 -11.20 13.73
N MET A 58 -5.29 -10.75 12.47
CA MET A 58 -5.54 -9.34 12.15
C MET A 58 -6.80 -8.84 12.85
N LEU A 59 -7.90 -9.60 12.75
CA LEU A 59 -9.15 -9.22 13.42
C LEU A 59 -8.98 -9.14 14.95
N ARG A 60 -8.24 -10.08 15.56
CA ARG A 60 -7.93 -10.03 17.00
C ARG A 60 -7.12 -8.79 17.35
N TRP A 61 -6.10 -8.45 16.57
CA TRP A 61 -5.28 -7.27 16.78
C TRP A 61 -6.10 -5.98 16.71
N PHE A 62 -6.93 -5.82 15.67
CA PHE A 62 -7.83 -4.68 15.53
C PHE A 62 -8.81 -4.54 16.70
N ARG A 63 -9.33 -5.65 17.22
CA ARG A 63 -10.23 -5.66 18.38
C ARG A 63 -9.54 -5.23 19.67
N LYS A 64 -8.24 -5.52 19.82
CA LYS A 64 -7.45 -5.09 20.99
C LYS A 64 -7.27 -3.56 21.06
N MET A 65 -7.38 -2.86 19.93
CA MET A 65 -7.33 -1.40 19.89
C MET A 65 -8.59 -0.71 20.44
N GLY A 66 -9.63 -1.49 20.80
CA GLY A 66 -10.85 -0.97 21.39
C GLY A 66 -12.04 -0.86 20.42
N PRO A 67 -13.12 -0.18 20.84
CA PRO A 67 -14.31 -0.01 20.01
C PRO A 67 -14.00 0.82 18.75
N GLY A 68 -14.76 0.61 17.68
CA GLY A 68 -14.55 1.34 16.42
C GLY A 68 -13.50 0.74 15.48
N TYR A 69 -13.09 -0.51 15.69
CA TYR A 69 -12.13 -1.20 14.81
C TYR A 69 -12.58 -1.30 13.35
N GLY A 70 -13.89 -1.40 13.08
CA GLY A 70 -14.44 -1.41 11.72
C GLY A 70 -14.20 -0.08 10.98
N PRO A 71 -14.63 1.07 11.55
CA PRO A 71 -14.27 2.39 11.05
C PRO A 71 -12.76 2.60 10.83
N ARG A 72 -11.92 2.16 11.78
CA ARG A 72 -10.45 2.24 11.69
C ARG A 72 -9.91 1.44 10.50
N MET A 73 -10.37 0.19 10.34
CA MET A 73 -10.01 -0.66 9.21
C MET A 73 -10.40 -0.02 7.87
N ASN A 74 -11.60 0.57 7.79
CA ASN A 74 -12.03 1.29 6.59
C ASN A 74 -11.18 2.53 6.29
N GLN A 75 -10.69 3.24 7.31
CA GLN A 75 -9.78 4.38 7.14
C GLN A 75 -8.42 3.95 6.58
N ILE A 76 -7.84 2.87 7.11
CA ILE A 76 -6.58 2.31 6.58
C ILE A 76 -6.71 1.94 5.11
N LEU A 77 -7.78 1.22 4.76
CA LEU A 77 -8.06 0.83 3.37
C LEU A 77 -8.25 2.06 2.46
N ARG A 78 -8.88 3.13 2.97
CA ARG A 78 -9.07 4.37 2.22
C ARG A 78 -7.74 5.06 1.95
N ILE A 79 -6.88 5.17 2.94
CA ILE A 79 -5.60 5.86 2.80
C ILE A 79 -4.70 5.09 1.82
N TYR A 80 -4.65 3.76 1.95
CA TYR A 80 -3.97 2.91 0.98
C TYR A 80 -4.50 3.14 -0.45
N TRP A 81 -5.83 3.13 -0.61
CA TRP A 81 -6.47 3.40 -1.90
C TRP A 81 -6.11 4.78 -2.47
N THR A 82 -6.18 5.84 -1.66
CA THR A 82 -5.89 7.22 -2.11
C THR A 82 -4.43 7.39 -2.48
N ALA A 83 -3.50 6.88 -1.69
CA ALA A 83 -2.08 6.97 -1.97
C ALA A 83 -1.68 6.11 -3.20
N LEU A 84 -2.34 4.95 -3.39
CA LEU A 84 -2.19 4.17 -4.63
C LEU A 84 -2.70 4.95 -5.86
N LEU A 85 -3.86 5.62 -5.75
CA LEU A 85 -4.40 6.47 -6.82
C LEU A 85 -3.51 7.68 -7.12
N GLY A 86 -2.88 8.25 -6.09
CA GLY A 86 -1.99 9.40 -6.21
C GLY A 86 -0.58 9.07 -6.71
N GLY A 87 -0.26 7.79 -6.94
CA GLY A 87 1.08 7.36 -7.34
C GLY A 87 2.11 7.39 -6.20
N GLY A 88 1.67 7.59 -4.96
CA GLY A 88 2.54 7.71 -3.78
C GLY A 88 2.91 6.38 -3.12
N ILE A 89 2.56 5.24 -3.72
CA ILE A 89 2.92 3.89 -3.21
C ILE A 89 3.52 3.05 -4.33
N LYS A 90 4.75 2.55 -4.17
CA LYS A 90 5.30 1.51 -5.07
C LYS A 90 4.89 0.11 -4.58
N GLY A 91 3.97 -0.54 -5.31
CA GLY A 91 3.40 -1.84 -4.92
C GLY A 91 4.39 -3.02 -5.01
N TYR A 92 5.42 -2.89 -5.85
CA TYR A 92 6.51 -3.84 -6.07
C TYR A 92 7.76 -3.06 -6.51
N PRO A 93 8.99 -3.58 -6.32
CA PRO A 93 10.23 -2.90 -6.73
C PRO A 93 10.25 -2.42 -8.20
N ASP A 94 9.55 -3.11 -9.10
CA ASP A 94 9.45 -2.77 -10.53
C ASP A 94 8.04 -2.33 -10.97
N ASP A 95 7.10 -2.15 -10.04
CA ASP A 95 5.70 -1.87 -10.39
C ASP A 95 5.44 -0.36 -10.52
N ASN A 96 5.37 0.13 -11.75
CA ASN A 96 4.64 1.35 -12.04
C ASN A 96 3.15 1.04 -11.79
N ASN A 97 2.59 1.55 -10.69
CA ASN A 97 1.17 1.37 -10.36
C ASN A 97 0.22 2.18 -11.29
N ILE A 98 0.75 3.19 -11.98
CA ILE A 98 0.02 4.16 -12.80
C ILE A 98 -0.58 3.53 -14.08
N PRO A 99 0.10 2.66 -14.85
CA PRO A 99 -0.47 1.98 -16.01
C PRO A 99 -1.68 1.09 -15.71
N ARG A 100 -1.77 0.43 -14.54
CA ARG A 100 -2.93 -0.43 -14.22
C ARG A 100 -4.18 0.37 -13.86
N LEU A 101 -4.00 1.46 -13.14
CA LEU A 101 -5.09 2.37 -12.75
C LEU A 101 -5.58 3.23 -13.92
N LEU A 102 -4.66 3.74 -14.74
CA LEU A 102 -5.01 4.41 -16.00
C LEU A 102 -5.70 3.46 -16.98
N ASN A 103 -5.26 2.21 -17.13
CA ASN A 103 -5.92 1.28 -18.06
C ASN A 103 -7.37 0.96 -17.64
N ARG A 104 -7.66 0.82 -16.33
CA ARG A 104 -9.04 0.66 -15.84
C ARG A 104 -9.84 1.96 -15.89
N GLY A 105 -9.22 3.10 -15.57
CA GLY A 105 -9.84 4.41 -15.66
C GLY A 105 -10.20 4.79 -17.10
N ASN A 106 -9.31 4.55 -18.04
CA ASN A 106 -9.49 4.79 -19.47
C ASN A 106 -10.53 3.84 -20.08
N ALA A 107 -10.61 2.58 -19.63
CA ALA A 107 -11.66 1.66 -20.04
C ALA A 107 -13.05 2.12 -19.57
N ARG A 108 -13.16 2.53 -18.30
CA ARG A 108 -14.42 3.07 -17.73
C ARG A 108 -14.83 4.39 -18.36
N MET A 109 -13.87 5.28 -18.63
CA MET A 109 -14.11 6.53 -19.35
C MET A 109 -14.59 6.23 -20.77
N ARG A 110 -13.96 5.29 -21.49
CA ARG A 110 -14.41 4.84 -22.82
C ARG A 110 -15.83 4.28 -22.82
N GLU A 111 -16.20 3.51 -21.80
CA GLU A 111 -17.57 3.01 -21.63
C GLU A 111 -18.54 4.16 -21.38
N MET A 112 -18.18 5.10 -20.49
CA MET A 112 -19.00 6.27 -20.18
C MET A 112 -19.23 7.16 -21.42
N TYR A 113 -18.20 7.37 -22.25
CA TYR A 113 -18.28 8.20 -23.45
C TYR A 113 -18.83 7.49 -24.70
N LYS A 114 -19.11 6.18 -24.62
CA LYS A 114 -19.66 5.40 -25.75
C LYS A 114 -21.14 5.72 -26.04
N ASP A 115 -21.83 6.24 -25.03
CA ASP A 115 -23.26 6.55 -25.06
C ASP A 115 -23.54 8.05 -25.26
N PHE A 116 -22.50 8.87 -25.46
CA PHE A 116 -22.63 10.27 -25.85
C PHE A 116 -22.59 10.38 -27.39
N PRO A 117 -23.49 11.15 -28.03
CA PRO A 117 -23.61 11.24 -29.48
C PRO A 117 -22.39 11.86 -30.17
#